data_AF-A0A5J4QRS2-F1
#
_entry.id   AF-A0A5J4QRS2-F1
#
_cell.length_a   1.000
_cell.length_b   1.000
_cell.length_c   1.000
_cell.angle_alpha   90.00
_cell.angle_beta   90.00
_cell.angle_gamma   90.00
#
_symmetry.space_group_name_H-M   'P 1'
#
loop_
_entity.id
_entity.type
_entity.pdbx_description
1 polymer ?
#
loop_
_entity_poly.entity_id
_entity_poly.type
_entity_poly.pdbx_seq_one_letter_code
_entity_poly.pdbx_strand_id
1 'polypeptide(L)'
;MKTIATDIWSFGIILFELLAQKHPFFNSDDIELSPLEVYNRIIDEEPTDLPDHYSNNLKKLIRQMLIKDATRRITVEDILENRDVAAIQTRN
;
A
#
# COMPACT_ATOMS: atom_id res chain seq x y z
N MET A 1 -2.81 20.74 -4.36
CA MET A 1 -3.50 19.58 -4.97
C MET A 1 -3.10 18.35 -4.14
N LYS A 2 -3.95 17.94 -3.17
CA LYS A 2 -3.63 16.91 -2.15
C LYS A 2 -4.17 15.51 -2.47
N THR A 3 -4.79 15.32 -3.64
CA THR A 3 -5.57 14.11 -3.97
C THR A 3 -4.70 12.96 -4.48
N ILE A 4 -3.79 13.21 -5.43
CA ILE A 4 -3.03 12.11 -6.10
C ILE A 4 -2.26 11.24 -5.10
N ALA A 5 -1.53 11.84 -4.16
CA ALA A 5 -0.80 11.06 -3.15
C ALA A 5 -1.77 10.25 -2.26
N THR A 6 -2.97 10.77 -1.99
CA THR A 6 -4.02 10.07 -1.22
C THR A 6 -4.62 8.91 -2.05
N ASP A 7 -4.76 9.09 -3.36
CA ASP A 7 -5.21 8.03 -4.28
C ASP A 7 -4.17 6.89 -4.34
N ILE A 8 -2.87 7.22 -4.38
CA ILE A 8 -1.78 6.22 -4.33
C ILE A 8 -1.81 5.43 -3.01
N TRP A 9 -2.06 6.10 -1.88
CA TRP A 9 -2.23 5.42 -0.60
C TRP A 9 -3.40 4.43 -0.67
N SER A 10 -4.57 4.91 -1.09
CA SER A 10 -5.79 4.10 -1.14
C SER A 10 -5.65 2.92 -2.09
N PHE A 11 -4.98 3.12 -3.23
CA PHE A 11 -4.64 2.05 -4.16
C PHE A 11 -3.67 1.03 -3.55
N GLY A 12 -2.67 1.48 -2.79
CA GLY A 12 -1.76 0.61 -2.06
C GLY A 12 -2.47 -0.28 -1.03
N ILE A 13 -3.49 0.25 -0.33
CA ILE A 13 -4.33 -0.53 0.58
C ILE A 13 -5.08 -1.61 -0.18
N ILE A 14 -5.80 -1.24 -1.25
CA ILE A 14 -6.59 -2.17 -2.06
C ILE A 14 -5.69 -3.27 -2.65
N LEU A 15 -4.54 -2.89 -3.19
CA LEU A 15 -3.60 -3.86 -3.77
C LEU A 15 -3.07 -4.83 -2.71
N PHE A 16 -2.75 -4.32 -1.51
CA PHE A 16 -2.36 -5.19 -0.40
C PHE A 16 -3.47 -6.17 -0.03
N GLU A 17 -4.70 -5.69 0.15
CA GLU A 17 -5.83 -6.52 0.55
C GLU A 17 -6.13 -7.62 -0.48
N LEU A 18 -6.07 -7.29 -1.77
CA LEU A 18 -6.27 -8.27 -2.84
C LEU A 18 -5.21 -9.38 -2.81
N LEU A 19 -3.97 -9.07 -2.44
CA LEU A 19 -2.86 -10.03 -2.43
C LEU A 19 -2.78 -10.80 -1.12
N ALA A 20 -2.86 -10.11 0.01
CA ALA A 20 -2.72 -10.70 1.34
C ALA A 20 -4.02 -11.31 1.88
N GLN A 21 -5.17 -10.98 1.28
CA GLN A 21 -6.51 -11.35 1.75
C GLN A 21 -6.80 -10.87 3.19
N LYS A 22 -6.13 -9.80 3.61
CA LYS A 22 -6.29 -9.14 4.92
C LYS A 22 -5.90 -7.66 4.81
N HIS A 23 -6.35 -6.84 5.75
CA HIS A 23 -5.99 -5.43 5.80
C HIS A 23 -4.54 -5.23 6.29
N PRO A 24 -3.79 -4.23 5.79
CA PRO A 24 -2.38 -4.04 6.19
C PRO A 24 -2.19 -3.61 7.65
N PHE A 25 -3.19 -2.95 8.26
CA PHE A 25 -3.14 -2.41 9.63
C PHE A 25 -4.10 -3.11 10.62
N PHE A 26 -4.95 -4.02 10.14
CA PHE A 26 -5.99 -4.66 10.96
C PHE A 26 -5.97 -6.17 10.72
N ASN A 27 -6.17 -6.92 11.80
CA ASN A 27 -6.33 -8.36 11.77
C ASN A 27 -7.82 -8.72 11.73
N SER A 28 -8.13 -9.95 11.33
CA SER A 28 -9.50 -10.46 11.27
C SER A 28 -10.20 -10.47 12.64
N ASP A 29 -9.42 -10.48 13.73
CA ASP A 29 -9.91 -10.50 15.11
C ASP A 29 -10.22 -9.09 15.66
N ASP A 30 -9.95 -8.04 14.89
CA ASP A 30 -10.24 -6.64 15.26
C ASP A 30 -11.73 -6.30 14.99
N ILE A 31 -12.63 -6.91 15.76
CA ILE A 31 -14.08 -6.92 15.47
C ILE A 31 -14.78 -5.59 15.83
N GLU A 32 -14.26 -4.84 16.81
CA GLU A 32 -14.87 -3.58 17.29
C GLU A 32 -13.81 -2.49 17.57
N LEU A 33 -13.05 -2.08 16.56
CA LEU A 33 -12.15 -0.92 16.70
C LEU A 33 -12.95 0.39 16.67
N SER A 34 -12.70 1.26 17.65
CA SER A 34 -13.21 2.63 17.61
C SER A 34 -12.53 3.43 16.48
N PRO A 35 -13.18 4.49 15.96
CA PRO A 35 -12.56 5.35 14.94
C PRO A 35 -11.22 5.96 15.37
N LEU A 36 -11.02 6.20 16.67
CA LEU A 36 -9.76 6.72 17.20
C LEU A 36 -8.65 5.67 17.17
N GLU A 37 -8.96 4.41 17.49
CA GLU A 37 -7.98 3.31 17.38
C GLU A 37 -7.58 3.08 15.94
N VAL A 38 -8.56 3.05 15.01
CA VAL A 38 -8.30 2.98 13.56
C VAL A 38 -7.35 4.10 13.13
N TYR A 39 -7.63 5.33 13.54
CA TYR A 39 -6.79 6.49 13.22
C TYR A 39 -5.36 6.34 13.76
N ASN A 40 -5.22 5.97 15.03
CA ASN A 40 -3.91 5.81 15.67
C ASN A 40 -3.09 4.71 14.98
N ARG A 41 -3.69 3.54 14.69
CA ARG A 41 -2.98 2.47 13.96
C ARG A 41 -2.54 2.93 12.57
N ILE A 42 -3.39 3.64 11.85
CA ILE A 42 -3.04 4.17 10.52
C ILE A 42 -1.94 5.22 10.57
N ILE A 43 -1.72 5.92 11.69
CA ILE A 43 -0.68 6.95 11.76
C ILE A 43 0.61 6.43 12.39
N ASP A 44 0.49 5.67 13.47
CA ASP A 44 1.61 5.32 14.33
C ASP A 44 2.20 3.94 14.02
N GLU A 45 1.42 3.03 13.42
CA GLU A 45 1.87 1.68 13.11
C GLU A 45 2.30 1.54 11.64
N GLU A 46 3.30 0.69 11.39
CA GLU A 46 3.72 0.32 10.04
C GLU A 46 2.82 -0.78 9.46
N PRO A 47 2.55 -0.78 8.14
CA PRO A 47 1.75 -1.81 7.52
C PRO A 47 2.47 -3.16 7.64
N THR A 48 1.69 -4.22 7.82
CA THR A 48 2.23 -5.58 7.70
C THR A 48 2.76 -5.83 6.29
N ASP A 49 3.72 -6.74 6.18
CA ASP A 49 4.29 -7.12 4.90
C ASP A 49 3.42 -8.15 4.17
N LEU A 50 3.50 -8.14 2.84
CA LEU A 50 2.94 -9.22 2.04
C LEU A 50 3.64 -10.55 2.37
N PRO A 51 2.93 -11.69 2.22
CA PRO A 51 3.49 -13.03 2.37
C PRO A 51 4.78 -13.29 1.58
N ASP A 52 5.59 -14.24 2.04
CA ASP A 52 6.92 -14.50 1.51
C ASP A 52 7.00 -15.07 0.10
N HIS A 53 5.90 -15.61 -0.42
CA HIS A 53 5.83 -16.09 -1.79
C HIS A 53 5.77 -14.96 -2.84
N TYR A 54 5.52 -13.71 -2.44
CA TYR A 54 5.53 -12.56 -3.34
C TYR A 54 6.94 -12.01 -3.57
N SER A 55 7.15 -11.42 -4.76
CA SER A 55 8.44 -10.85 -5.14
C SER A 55 8.83 -9.69 -4.22
N ASN A 56 10.14 -9.54 -3.96
CA ASN A 56 10.66 -8.41 -3.19
C ASN A 56 10.35 -7.06 -3.86
N ASN A 57 10.24 -7.03 -5.19
CA ASN A 57 9.90 -5.81 -5.91
C ASN A 57 8.44 -5.39 -5.68
N LEU A 58 7.50 -6.33 -5.69
CA LEU A 58 6.09 -6.06 -5.37
C LEU A 58 5.93 -5.63 -3.89
N LYS A 59 6.59 -6.32 -2.96
CA LYS A 59 6.63 -5.92 -1.55
C LYS A 59 7.14 -4.49 -1.39
N LYS A 60 8.23 -4.15 -2.08
CA LYS A 60 8.82 -2.81 -2.05
C LYS A 60 7.86 -1.77 -2.62
N LEU A 61 7.22 -2.05 -3.76
CA LEU A 61 6.28 -1.14 -4.40
C LEU A 61 5.12 -0.77 -3.45
N ILE A 62 4.49 -1.77 -2.82
CA ILE A 62 3.38 -1.52 -1.88
C ILE A 62 3.85 -0.73 -0.66
N ARG A 63 5.03 -1.05 -0.08
CA ARG A 63 5.59 -0.26 1.02
C ARG A 63 5.79 1.21 0.63
N GLN A 64 6.24 1.47 -0.60
CA GLN A 64 6.45 2.83 -1.09
C GLN A 64 5.12 3.59 -1.33
N MET A 65 4.03 2.88 -1.67
CA MET A 65 2.68 3.44 -1.73
C MET A 65 2.12 3.76 -0.33
N LEU A 66 2.48 2.96 0.67
CA LEU A 66 2.00 3.09 2.06
C LEU A 66 2.93 3.91 2.97
N ILE A 67 3.78 4.77 2.40
CA ILE A 67 4.55 5.75 3.18
C ILE A 67 3.59 6.79 3.77
N LYS A 68 3.66 7.02 5.09
CA LYS A 68 2.78 7.95 5.82
C LYS A 68 2.93 9.40 5.34
N ASP A 69 4.17 9.86 5.20
CA ASP A 69 4.48 11.19 4.68
C ASP A 69 4.18 11.25 3.17
N ALA A 70 3.11 11.97 2.82
CA ALA A 70 2.66 12.13 1.45
C ALA A 70 3.71 12.76 0.51
N THR A 71 4.66 13.53 1.05
CA THR A 71 5.74 14.15 0.24
C THR A 71 6.85 13.17 -0.11
N ARG A 72 6.94 12.05 0.62
CA ARG A 72 7.93 10.99 0.43
C ARG A 72 7.33 9.73 -0.22
N ARG A 73 6.01 9.71 -0.39
CA ARG A 73 5.28 8.63 -1.04
C ARG A 73 5.64 8.57 -2.52
N ILE A 74 5.73 7.37 -3.06
CA ILE A 74 6.03 7.15 -4.49
C ILE A 74 5.03 7.89 -5.38
N THR A 75 5.50 8.41 -6.50
CA THR A 75 4.65 9.11 -7.48
C THR A 75 4.10 8.14 -8.52
N VAL A 76 3.14 8.60 -9.33
CA VAL A 76 2.59 7.79 -10.43
C VAL A 76 3.66 7.48 -11.46
N GLU A 77 4.52 8.45 -11.76
CA GLU A 77 5.63 8.30 -12.71
C GLU A 77 6.59 7.20 -12.26
N ASP A 78 7.03 7.23 -11.00
CA ASP A 78 7.88 6.20 -10.41
C ASP A 78 7.21 4.81 -10.39
N ILE A 79 5.87 4.75 -10.19
CA ILE A 79 5.10 3.50 -10.25
C ILE A 79 5.13 2.93 -11.67
N LEU A 80 4.92 3.76 -12.69
CA LEU A 80 4.89 3.33 -14.09
C LEU A 80 6.26 2.86 -14.59
N GLU A 81 7.35 3.42 -14.05
CA GLU A 81 8.72 2.99 -14.30
C GLU A 81 9.12 1.72 -13.52
N ASN A 82 8.30 1.29 -12.56
CA ASN A 82 8.58 0.08 -11.79
C ASN A 82 8.64 -1.15 -12.72
N ARG A 83 9.68 -1.98 -12.56
CA ARG A 83 9.92 -3.17 -13.40
C ARG A 83 8.70 -4.06 -13.60
N ASP A 84 7.94 -4.35 -12.54
CA ASP A 84 6.81 -5.27 -12.61
C ASP A 84 5.60 -4.64 -13.33
N VAL A 85 5.50 -3.31 -13.34
CA VAL A 85 4.44 -2.54 -14.02
C VAL A 85 4.81 -2.29 -15.48
N ALA A 86 6.02 -1.81 -15.72
CA ALA A 86 6.54 -1.51 -17.06
C ALA A 86 6.56 -2.74 -17.97
N ALA A 87 6.86 -3.93 -17.41
CA ALA A 87 6.85 -5.18 -18.17
C ALA A 87 5.49 -5.49 -18.84
N ILE A 88 4.39 -4.97 -18.29
CA ILE A 88 3.03 -5.17 -18.81
C ILE A 88 2.69 -4.16 -19.91
N GLN A 89 3.24 -2.95 -19.88
CA GLN A 89 3.00 -1.93 -20.92
C GLN A 89 3.53 -2.33 -22.29
N THR A 90 4.66 -3.05 -22.32
CA THR A 90 5.31 -3.50 -23.56
C THR A 90 4.56 -4.64 -24.29
N ARG A 91 3.44 -5.14 -23.73
CA ARG A 91 2.69 -6.29 -24.26
C ARG A 91 1.39 -5.92 -25.00
N ASN A 92 1.12 -4.62 -25.19
CA ASN A 92 -0.03 -4.13 -25.95
C ASN A 92 0.39 -3.42 -27.23
#